data_AF-A0A9E1N966-F1
#
_entry.id   AF-A0A9E1N966-F1
#
_cell.length_a   1.000
_cell.length_b   1.000
_cell.length_c   1.000
_cell.angle_alpha   90.00
_cell.angle_beta   90.00
_cell.angle_gamma   90.00
#
_symmetry.space_group_name_H-M   'P 1'
#
loop_
_entity.id
_entity.type
_entity.pdbx_description
1 polymer ?
#
loop_
_entity_poly.entity_id
_entity_poly.type
_entity_poly.pdbx_seq_one_letter_code
_entity_poly.pdbx_strand_id
1 'polypeptide(L)'
;MTVAQARRAEFSIIGLCLLALVLIFQPYSVTLFTIGACLVVFGGLAFNLVPFCRPGVPVSTLVRVGLIVLAVLAVAIGLAIGSAKLYAI
;
A
#
# COMPACT_ATOMS: atom_id res chain seq x y z
N MET A 1 -12.85 8.85 14.16
CA MET A 1 -12.30 7.55 14.63
C MET A 1 -12.10 7.60 16.13
N THR A 2 -12.46 6.53 16.84
CA THR A 2 -12.03 6.34 18.23
C THR A 2 -10.54 6.00 18.29
N VAL A 3 -9.92 6.17 19.46
CA VAL A 3 -8.50 5.82 19.67
C VAL A 3 -8.22 4.36 19.32
N ALA A 4 -9.13 3.46 19.70
CA ALA A 4 -9.03 2.03 19.41
C ALA A 4 -9.10 1.75 17.89
N GLN A 5 -9.97 2.43 17.15
CA GLN A 5 -10.06 2.26 15.70
C GLN A 5 -8.80 2.75 14.98
N ALA A 6 -8.29 3.91 15.39
CA ALA A 6 -7.07 4.48 14.81
C ALA A 6 -5.86 3.55 14.98
N ARG A 7 -5.65 3.07 16.21
CA ARG A 7 -4.57 2.14 16.53
C ARG A 7 -4.72 0.79 15.82
N ARG A 8 -5.94 0.26 15.68
CA ARG A 8 -6.19 -0.97 14.92
C ARG A 8 -5.88 -0.80 13.43
N ALA A 9 -6.28 0.32 12.83
CA ALA A 9 -5.99 0.62 11.42
C ALA A 9 -4.48 0.70 11.18
N GLU A 10 -3.78 1.49 12.00
CA GLU A 10 -2.32 1.62 11.93
C GLU A 10 -1.60 0.26 12.06
N PHE A 11 -1.91 -0.52 13.09
CA PHE A 11 -1.28 -1.82 13.28
C PHE A 11 -1.64 -2.84 12.19
N SER A 12 -2.85 -2.77 11.62
CA SER A 12 -3.21 -3.65 10.51
C SER A 12 -2.37 -3.38 9.26
N ILE A 13 -2.06 -2.10 8.98
CA ILE A 13 -1.23 -1.71 7.85
C ILE A 13 0.23 -2.13 8.09
N ILE A 14 0.76 -1.85 9.28
CA ILE A 14 2.14 -2.25 9.65
C ILE A 14 2.26 -3.79 9.61
N GLY A 15 1.28 -4.50 10.17
CA GLY A 15 1.24 -5.97 10.16
C GLY A 15 1.20 -6.55 8.75
N LEU A 16 0.44 -5.95 7.84
CA LEU A 16 0.43 -6.32 6.42
C LEU A 16 1.81 -6.17 5.79
N CYS A 17 2.51 -5.06 6.04
CA CYS A 17 3.86 -4.83 5.53
C CYS A 17 4.86 -5.84 6.09
N LEU A 18 4.82 -6.11 7.40
CA LEU A 18 5.70 -7.09 8.03
C LEU A 18 5.44 -8.50 7.49
N LEU A 19 4.17 -8.88 7.32
CA LEU A 19 3.81 -10.15 6.69
C LEU A 19 4.37 -10.23 5.27
N ALA A 20 4.21 -9.19 4.46
CA ALA A 20 4.78 -9.15 3.12
C ALA A 20 6.30 -9.36 3.13
N LEU A 21 7.02 -8.71 4.05
CA LEU A 21 8.47 -8.86 4.19
C LEU A 21 8.86 -10.29 4.57
N VAL A 22 8.19 -10.89 5.56
CA VAL A 22 8.40 -12.30 5.92
C VAL A 22 8.19 -13.19 4.71
N LEU A 23 7.16 -12.89 3.91
CA LEU A 23 6.86 -13.67 2.71
C LEU A 23 7.87 -13.46 1.57
N ILE A 24 8.52 -12.30 1.47
CA ILE A 24 9.53 -12.04 0.45
C ILE A 24 10.83 -12.77 0.77
N PHE A 25 11.25 -12.74 2.03
CA PHE A 25 12.58 -13.22 2.44
C PHE A 25 12.67 -14.72 2.73
N GLN A 26 11.64 -15.50 2.40
CA GLN A 26 11.70 -16.96 2.57
C GLN A 26 12.48 -17.62 1.42
N PRO A 27 13.56 -18.37 1.72
CA PRO A 27 14.46 -18.92 0.69
C PRO A 27 13.94 -20.22 0.04
N TYR A 28 12.79 -20.75 0.50
CA TYR A 28 12.36 -22.11 0.19
C TYR A 28 11.25 -22.20 -0.87
N SER A 29 10.52 -21.11 -1.14
CA SER A 29 9.33 -21.18 -2.01
C SER A 29 9.10 -19.92 -2.83
N VAL A 30 9.14 -20.09 -4.15
CA VAL A 30 8.92 -19.02 -5.13
C VAL A 30 7.47 -18.53 -5.10
N THR A 31 6.49 -19.42 -4.93
CA THR A 31 5.06 -19.04 -4.83
C THR A 31 4.84 -18.04 -3.70
N LEU A 32 5.48 -18.33 -2.59
CA LEU A 32 5.41 -17.62 -1.33
C LEU A 32 6.14 -16.26 -1.43
N PHE A 33 7.28 -16.22 -2.12
CA PHE A 33 7.92 -14.98 -2.58
C PHE A 33 7.02 -14.13 -3.48
N THR A 34 6.38 -14.74 -4.50
CA THR A 34 5.50 -14.02 -5.44
C THR A 34 4.31 -13.40 -4.71
N ILE A 35 3.69 -14.14 -3.79
CA ILE A 35 2.62 -13.59 -2.96
C ILE A 35 3.13 -12.39 -2.16
N GLY A 36 4.28 -12.52 -1.48
CA GLY A 36 4.89 -11.42 -0.72
C GLY A 36 5.21 -10.20 -1.57
N ALA A 37 5.75 -10.40 -2.77
CA ALA A 37 6.09 -9.35 -3.73
C ALA A 37 4.83 -8.63 -4.27
N CYS A 38 3.71 -9.32 -4.45
CA CYS A 38 2.43 -8.65 -4.73
C CYS A 38 1.91 -7.90 -3.49
N LEU A 39 1.98 -8.54 -2.32
CA LEU A 39 1.47 -8.00 -1.07
C LEU A 39 2.17 -6.70 -0.67
N VAL A 40 3.48 -6.58 -0.91
CA VAL A 40 4.26 -5.39 -0.52
C VAL A 40 3.86 -4.16 -1.32
N VAL A 41 3.35 -4.31 -2.55
CA VAL A 41 2.79 -3.18 -3.31
C VAL A 41 1.54 -2.65 -2.62
N PHE A 42 0.61 -3.54 -2.25
CA PHE A 42 -0.59 -3.17 -1.48
C PHE A 42 -0.23 -2.59 -0.11
N GLY A 43 0.74 -3.20 0.59
CA GLY A 43 1.24 -2.73 1.87
C GLY A 43 1.85 -1.33 1.78
N GLY A 44 2.72 -1.08 0.79
CA GLY A 44 3.33 0.22 0.56
C GLY A 44 2.30 1.31 0.22
N LEU A 45 1.30 0.99 -0.62
CA LEU A 45 0.20 1.91 -0.90
C LEU A 45 -0.61 2.20 0.37
N ALA A 46 -0.99 1.18 1.13
CA ALA A 46 -1.71 1.33 2.39
C ALA A 46 -0.89 2.11 3.43
N PHE A 47 0.44 1.99 3.42
CA PHE A 47 1.34 2.70 4.35
C PHE A 47 1.22 4.22 4.25
N ASN A 48 0.82 4.76 3.10
CA ASN A 48 0.53 6.19 2.92
C ASN A 48 -0.65 6.68 3.79
N LEU A 49 -1.48 5.78 4.31
CA LEU A 49 -2.61 6.09 5.19
C LEU A 49 -2.21 6.16 6.68
N VAL A 50 -1.05 5.62 7.06
CA VAL A 50 -0.59 5.54 8.46
C VAL A 50 -0.57 6.91 9.15
N PRO A 51 -0.05 8.00 8.54
CA PRO A 51 -0.04 9.33 9.17
C PRO A 51 -1.44 9.87 9.51
N PHE A 52 -2.48 9.34 8.87
CA PHE A 52 -3.88 9.73 9.05
C PHE A 52 -4.63 8.80 10.01
N CYS A 53 -4.03 7.69 10.44
CA CYS A 53 -4.57 6.75 11.42
C CYS A 53 -4.46 7.30 12.85
N ARG A 54 -4.95 8.51 13.10
CA ARG A 54 -4.89 9.18 14.40
C ARG A 54 -6.28 9.50 14.96
N PRO A 55 -6.45 9.56 16.29
CA PRO A 55 -7.72 9.90 16.92
C PRO A 55 -8.22 11.28 16.45
N GLY A 56 -9.54 11.44 16.34
CA GLY A 56 -10.15 12.71 15.91
C GLY A 56 -10.19 12.94 14.38
N VAL A 57 -9.47 12.15 13.58
CA VAL A 57 -9.62 12.16 12.11
C VAL A 57 -10.90 11.38 11.73
N PRO A 58 -11.77 11.92 10.85
CA PRO A 58 -12.92 11.19 10.37
C PRO A 58 -12.48 10.11 9.36
N VAL A 59 -13.19 8.98 9.34
CA VAL A 59 -12.86 7.86 8.43
C VAL A 59 -12.94 8.28 6.96
N SER A 60 -13.80 9.25 6.64
CA SER A 60 -13.90 9.85 5.32
C SER A 60 -12.60 10.50 4.84
N THR A 61 -11.78 11.06 5.75
CA THR A 61 -10.44 11.55 5.41
C THR A 61 -9.53 10.41 5.00
N LEU A 62 -9.59 9.27 5.69
CA LEU A 62 -8.79 8.09 5.37
C LEU A 62 -9.13 7.56 3.97
N VAL A 63 -10.43 7.49 3.64
CA VAL A 63 -10.90 7.13 2.30
C VAL A 63 -10.43 8.15 1.26
N ARG A 64 -10.55 9.45 1.54
CA ARG A 64 -10.12 10.51 0.64
C ARG A 64 -8.62 10.44 0.33
N VAL A 65 -7.78 10.24 1.36
CA VAL A 65 -6.34 10.05 1.18
C VAL A 65 -6.06 8.79 0.37
N GLY A 66 -6.78 7.69 0.63
CA GLY A 66 -6.66 6.47 -0.16
C GLY A 66 -6.95 6.69 -1.65
N LEU A 67 -8.00 7.45 -1.97
CA LEU A 67 -8.32 7.82 -3.34
C LEU A 67 -7.22 8.68 -3.98
N ILE A 68 -6.60 9.60 -3.24
CA ILE A 68 -5.47 10.40 -3.73
C ILE A 68 -4.28 9.50 -4.07
N VAL A 69 -3.92 8.56 -3.18
CA VAL A 69 -2.83 7.60 -3.40
C VAL A 69 -3.10 6.76 -4.66
N LEU A 70 -4.33 6.28 -4.84
CA LEU A 70 -4.73 5.54 -6.04
C LEU A 70 -4.68 6.41 -7.31
N ALA A 71 -5.09 7.67 -7.24
CA ALA A 71 -5.00 8.59 -8.37
C ALA A 71 -3.56 8.84 -8.78
N VAL A 72 -2.65 9.06 -7.82
CA VAL A 72 -1.22 9.21 -8.07
C VAL A 72 -0.63 7.95 -8.71
N LEU A 73 -1.01 6.76 -8.21
CA LEU A 73 -0.60 5.49 -8.80
C LEU A 73 -1.09 5.37 -10.25
N ALA A 74 -2.35 5.70 -10.52
CA ALA A 74 -2.92 5.64 -11.87
C ALA A 74 -2.17 6.57 -12.84
N VAL A 75 -1.84 7.78 -12.40
CA VAL A 75 -1.01 8.72 -13.19
C VAL A 75 0.38 8.15 -13.43
N ALA A 76 1.04 7.60 -12.40
CA ALA A 76 2.36 6.99 -12.53
C ALA A 76 2.37 5.80 -13.49
N ILE A 77 1.34 4.94 -13.44
CA ILE A 77 1.15 3.81 -14.37
C ILE A 77 0.95 4.33 -15.80
N GLY A 78 0.09 5.35 -15.98
CA GLY A 78 -0.14 5.97 -17.29
C GLY A 78 1.14 6.53 -17.90
N LEU A 79 1.93 7.24 -17.10
CA LEU A 79 3.24 7.75 -17.51
C LEU A 79 4.21 6.61 -17.84
N ALA A 80 4.30 5.58 -17.00
CA ALA A 80 5.21 4.45 -17.23
C ALA A 80 4.88 3.70 -18.53
N ILE A 81 3.60 3.40 -18.77
CA ILE A 81 3.13 2.75 -20.01
C ILE A 81 3.36 3.66 -21.22
N GLY A 82 3.00 4.95 -21.10
CA GLY A 82 3.18 5.93 -22.17
C GLY A 82 4.66 6.08 -22.55
N SER A 83 5.55 6.20 -21.57
CA SER A 83 6.99 6.25 -21.78
C SER A 83 7.51 4.96 -22.41
N ALA A 84 7.10 3.79 -21.92
CA ALA A 84 7.52 2.51 -22.51
C ALA A 84 7.12 2.38 -23.98
N LYS A 85 5.95 2.91 -24.38
CA LYS A 85 5.51 2.95 -25.77
C LYS A 85 6.28 3.95 -26.62
N LEU A 86 6.59 5.13 -26.10
CA LEU A 86 7.37 6.16 -26.79
C LEU A 86 8.83 5.76 -27.00
N TYR A 87 9.44 5.07 -26.03
CA TYR A 87 10.81 4.55 -26.16
C TYR A 87 10.94 3.33 -27.07
N ALA A 88 9.85 2.60 -27.32
CA ALA A 88 9.85 1.40 -28.16
C ALA A 88 9.67 1.71 -29.67
N ILE A 89 9.49 2.98 -30.02
CA ILE A 89 9.37 3.51 -31.39
C ILE A 89 10.68 4.24 -31.72
#